data_AF-A0A821G047-F1
#
_entry.id   AF-A0A821G047-F1
#
_cell.length_a   1.000
_cell.length_b   1.000
_cell.length_c   1.000
_cell.angle_alpha   90.00
_cell.angle_beta   90.00
_cell.angle_gamma   90.00
#
_symmetry.space_group_name_H-M   'P 1'
#
loop_
_entity.id
_entity.type
_entity.pdbx_description
1 polymer ?
#
loop_
_entity_poly.entity_id
_entity_poly.type
_entity_poly.pdbx_seq_one_letter_code
_entity_poly.pdbx_strand_id
1 'polypeptide(L)'
;MCFSMEMSAAFAALGLFASWWIWSKPSNTQLASGVFFFFTMELLQAIQYLFIAPNIESPICDTIINQVLTIAGFLHICLQPYFCHVINASLTKNKKYIDRYLVIKRLCLIGGLMLFGLF
;
A
#
# COMPACT_ATOMS: atom_id res chain seq x y z
N MET A 1 6.16 4.65 -13.10
CA MET A 1 4.81 4.10 -12.98
C MET A 1 4.62 3.05 -14.06
N CYS A 2 4.11 1.86 -13.73
CA CYS A 2 4.02 0.73 -14.69
C CYS A 2 2.71 0.70 -15.49
N PHE A 3 1.69 1.45 -15.06
CA PHE A 3 0.36 1.49 -15.67
C PHE A 3 -0.01 2.91 -16.05
N SER A 4 -0.85 3.07 -17.08
CA SER A 4 -1.46 4.38 -17.38
C SER A 4 -2.39 4.82 -16.24
N MET A 5 -2.74 6.11 -16.23
CA MET A 5 -3.69 6.66 -15.25
C MET A 5 -5.02 5.90 -15.25
N GLU A 6 -5.60 5.63 -16.43
CA GLU A 6 -6.87 4.93 -16.57
C GLU A 6 -6.80 3.50 -16.03
N MET A 7 -5.71 2.78 -16.33
CA MET A 7 -5.50 1.43 -15.83
C MET A 7 -5.34 1.43 -14.30
N SER A 8 -4.54 2.33 -13.76
CA SER A 8 -4.32 2.46 -12.31
C SER A 8 -5.65 2.76 -11.58
N ALA A 9 -6.45 3.68 -12.13
CA ALA A 9 -7.77 4.02 -11.59
C ALA A 9 -8.76 2.83 -11.64
N ALA A 10 -8.76 2.07 -12.74
CA ALA A 10 -9.60 0.88 -12.87
C ALA A 10 -9.21 -0.21 -11.86
N PHE A 11 -7.91 -0.49 -11.71
CA PHE A 11 -7.42 -1.45 -10.70
C PHE A 11 -7.73 -0.99 -9.28
N ALA A 12 -7.54 0.31 -8.98
CA ALA A 12 -7.91 0.88 -7.69
C ALA A 12 -9.41 0.70 -7.40
N ALA A 13 -10.28 1.03 -8.34
CA ALA A 13 -11.72 0.90 -8.17
C ALA A 13 -12.14 -0.57 -7.93
N LEU A 14 -11.67 -1.50 -8.76
CA LEU A 14 -11.95 -2.93 -8.61
C LEU A 14 -11.41 -3.47 -7.29
N GLY A 15 -10.20 -3.07 -6.91
CA GLY A 15 -9.54 -3.51 -5.70
C GLY A 15 -10.18 -3.00 -4.41
N LEU A 16 -10.58 -1.72 -4.39
CA LEU A 16 -11.30 -1.13 -3.27
C LEU A 16 -12.71 -1.73 -3.13
N PHE A 17 -13.39 -1.96 -4.26
CA PHE A 17 -14.66 -2.68 -4.26
C PHE A 17 -14.50 -4.11 -3.73
N ALA A 18 -13.48 -4.84 -4.18
CA ALA A 18 -13.18 -6.18 -3.69
C ALA A 18 -12.85 -6.18 -2.19
N SER A 19 -12.08 -5.20 -1.70
CA SER A 19 -11.79 -5.06 -0.27
C SER A 19 -13.06 -4.80 0.55
N TRP A 20 -13.94 -3.89 0.08
CA TRP A 20 -15.23 -3.63 0.72
C TRP A 20 -16.12 -4.89 0.74
N TRP A 21 -16.16 -5.65 -0.36
CA TRP A 21 -16.89 -6.91 -0.45
C TRP A 21 -16.33 -8.00 0.49
N ILE A 22 -15.01 -8.06 0.67
CA ILE A 22 -14.38 -8.99 1.63
C ILE A 22 -14.72 -8.57 3.06
N TRP A 23 -14.70 -7.26 3.34
CA TRP A 23 -15.00 -6.72 4.67
C TRP A 23 -16.47 -6.96 5.07
N SER A 24 -17.41 -6.89 4.13
CA SER A 24 -18.83 -7.18 4.41
C SER A 24 -19.09 -8.65 4.76
N LYS A 25 -18.11 -9.55 4.58
CA LYS A 25 -18.17 -10.95 5.03
C LYS A 25 -17.36 -11.16 6.32
N PRO A 26 -17.90 -11.87 7.33
CA PRO A 26 -17.30 -11.95 8.67
C PRO A 26 -16.02 -12.80 8.77
N SER A 27 -15.45 -13.31 7.68
CA SER A 27 -14.48 -14.40 7.76
C SER A 27 -13.00 -14.00 7.77
N ASN A 28 -12.59 -12.74 7.47
CA ASN A 28 -11.18 -12.33 7.61
C ASN A 28 -10.96 -10.80 7.42
N THR A 29 -11.06 -10.02 8.50
CA THR A 29 -10.75 -8.56 8.47
C THR A 29 -9.29 -8.26 8.13
N GLN A 30 -8.37 -9.15 8.52
CA GLN A 30 -6.95 -9.02 8.18
C GLN A 30 -6.70 -9.09 6.67
N LEU A 31 -7.42 -9.99 5.97
CA LEU A 31 -7.34 -10.10 4.52
C LEU A 31 -7.88 -8.83 3.85
N ALA A 32 -9.04 -8.33 4.30
CA ALA A 32 -9.63 -7.09 3.79
C ALA A 32 -8.67 -5.91 3.92
N SER A 33 -8.01 -5.77 5.09
CA SER A 33 -7.06 -4.68 5.35
C SER A 33 -5.83 -4.74 4.45
N GLY A 34 -5.32 -5.95 4.16
CA GLY A 34 -4.20 -6.11 3.26
C GLY A 34 -4.58 -5.81 1.81
N VAL A 35 -5.72 -6.34 1.35
CA VAL A 35 -6.24 -6.05 -0.01
C VAL A 35 -6.49 -4.55 -0.18
N PHE A 36 -7.10 -3.90 0.81
CA PHE A 36 -7.28 -2.44 0.81
C PHE A 36 -5.96 -1.72 0.64
N PHE A 37 -4.96 -2.08 1.46
CA PHE A 37 -3.66 -1.44 1.45
C PHE A 37 -2.96 -1.55 0.09
N PHE A 38 -2.91 -2.75 -0.50
CA PHE A 38 -2.27 -2.96 -1.81
C PHE A 38 -2.93 -2.14 -2.93
N PHE A 39 -4.26 -2.11 -3.01
CA PHE A 39 -4.95 -1.35 -4.05
C PHE A 39 -4.98 0.16 -3.79
N THR A 40 -4.73 0.59 -2.55
CA THR A 40 -4.51 2.00 -2.23
C THR A 40 -3.24 2.54 -2.91
N MET A 41 -2.24 1.71 -3.25
CA MET A 41 -1.10 2.17 -4.08
C MET A 41 -1.54 2.61 -5.47
N GLU A 42 -2.40 1.83 -6.13
CA GLU A 42 -2.88 2.17 -7.46
C GLU A 42 -3.75 3.43 -7.42
N LEU A 43 -4.53 3.63 -6.34
CA LEU A 43 -5.27 4.87 -6.13
C LEU A 43 -4.33 6.06 -5.96
N LEU A 44 -3.31 5.92 -5.11
CA LEU A 44 -2.32 6.97 -4.87
C LEU A 44 -1.56 7.30 -6.17
N GLN A 45 -1.22 6.30 -6.96
CA GLN A 45 -0.59 6.44 -8.26
C GLN A 45 -1.50 7.19 -9.25
N ALA A 46 -2.80 6.86 -9.29
CA ALA A 46 -3.77 7.57 -10.12
C ALA A 46 -3.93 9.05 -9.72
N ILE A 47 -3.84 9.37 -8.42
CA ILE A 47 -3.85 10.75 -7.93
C ILE A 47 -2.54 11.47 -8.29
N GLN A 48 -1.39 10.81 -8.14
CA GLN A 48 -0.08 11.37 -8.50
C GLN A 48 0.00 11.71 -10.00
N TYR A 49 -0.70 10.97 -10.87
CA TYR A 49 -0.81 11.30 -12.29
C TYR A 49 -1.42 12.69 -12.57
N LEU A 50 -2.27 13.22 -11.68
CA LEU A 50 -2.85 14.55 -11.82
C LEU A 50 -1.86 15.69 -11.54
N PHE A 51 -0.81 15.39 -10.76
CA PHE A 51 0.20 16.35 -10.33
C PHE A 51 1.58 16.04 -10.92
N ILE A 52 1.63 15.20 -11.97
CA ILE A 52 2.89 14.79 -12.56
C ILE A 52 3.55 15.97 -13.26
N ALA A 53 4.78 16.26 -12.86
CA ALA A 53 5.57 17.29 -13.52
C ALA A 53 6.06 16.78 -14.89
N PRO A 54 5.92 17.57 -15.97
CA PRO A 54 6.41 17.17 -17.29
C PRO A 54 7.95 17.11 -17.35
N ASN A 55 8.63 17.87 -16.48
CA ASN A 55 10.09 17.91 -16.33
C ASN A 55 10.47 18.19 -14.88
N ILE A 56 11.70 17.86 -14.50
CA ILE A 56 12.23 18.05 -13.13
C ILE A 56 12.25 19.54 -12.73
N GLU A 57 12.43 20.45 -13.71
CA GLU A 57 12.45 21.90 -13.49
C GLU A 57 11.04 22.54 -13.41
N SER A 58 9.96 21.75 -13.51
CA SER A 58 8.61 22.30 -13.46
C SER A 58 8.29 22.80 -12.05
N PRO A 59 7.68 23.99 -11.88
CA PRO A 59 7.29 24.50 -10.56
C PRO A 59 6.24 23.64 -9.85
N ILE A 60 5.61 22.70 -10.58
CA ILE A 60 4.66 21.72 -10.02
C ILE A 60 5.38 20.76 -9.05
N CYS A 61 6.67 20.49 -9.26
CA CYS A 61 7.49 19.67 -8.37
C CYS A 61 7.52 20.21 -6.93
N ASP A 62 7.58 21.54 -6.79
CA ASP A 62 7.72 22.24 -5.50
C ASP A 62 6.38 22.49 -4.80
N THR A 63 5.27 22.04 -5.39
CA THR A 63 3.97 22.17 -4.73
C THR A 63 3.91 21.26 -3.50
N ILE A 64 3.35 21.80 -2.41
CA ILE A 64 3.14 21.04 -1.15
C ILE A 64 2.37 19.74 -1.42
N ILE A 65 1.42 19.77 -2.36
CA ILE A 65 0.61 18.61 -2.73
C ILE A 65 1.50 17.47 -3.28
N ASN A 66 2.42 17.79 -4.20
CA ASN A 66 3.32 16.79 -4.78
C ASN A 66 4.30 16.22 -3.73
N GLN A 67 4.80 17.06 -2.83
CA GLN A 67 5.67 16.62 -1.73
C GLN A 67 4.95 15.68 -0.77
N VAL A 68 3.71 16.02 -0.37
CA VAL A 68 2.88 15.17 0.50
C VAL A 68 2.57 13.84 -0.19
N LEU A 69 2.20 13.85 -1.47
CA LEU A 69 1.95 12.64 -2.26
C LEU A 69 3.20 11.75 -2.37
N THR A 70 4.39 12.35 -2.50
CA THR A 70 5.67 11.64 -2.55
C THR A 70 5.96 10.98 -1.20
N ILE A 71 5.83 11.70 -0.08
CA ILE A 71 6.04 11.15 1.27
C ILE A 71 5.02 10.05 1.55
N ALA A 72 3.74 10.24 1.20
CA ALA A 72 2.70 9.25 1.37
C ALA A 72 2.99 7.96 0.58
N GLY A 73 3.45 8.11 -0.67
CA GLY A 73 3.84 6.97 -1.51
C GLY A 73 5.04 6.23 -0.95
N PHE A 74 6.05 6.96 -0.47
CA PHE A 74 7.23 6.38 0.14
C PHE A 74 6.91 5.63 1.45
N LEU A 75 6.09 6.24 2.32
CA LEU A 75 5.60 5.59 3.54
C LEU A 75 4.83 4.31 3.23
N HIS A 76 3.99 4.34 2.19
CA HIS A 76 3.24 3.16 1.77
C HIS A 76 4.18 2.03 1.31
N ILE A 77 5.16 2.33 0.46
CA ILE A 77 6.19 1.36 0.02
C ILE A 77 6.92 0.74 1.21
N CYS A 78 7.31 1.55 2.20
CA CYS A 78 7.98 1.06 3.41
C CYS A 78 7.13 0.06 4.21
N LEU A 79 5.81 0.19 4.17
CA LEU A 79 4.86 -0.69 4.87
C LEU A 79 4.38 -1.89 4.04
N GLN A 80 4.66 -1.95 2.74
CA GLN A 80 4.29 -3.08 1.87
C GLN A 80 4.72 -4.46 2.42
N PRO A 81 5.95 -4.66 2.93
CA PRO A 81 6.36 -5.97 3.46
C PRO A 81 5.52 -6.43 4.65
N TYR A 82 5.08 -5.49 5.50
CA TYR A 82 4.24 -5.75 6.65
C TYR A 82 2.85 -6.24 6.21
N PHE A 83 2.18 -5.52 5.32
CA PHE A 83 0.84 -5.90 4.85
C PHE A 83 0.85 -7.20 4.02
N CYS A 84 1.92 -7.48 3.29
CA CYS A 84 2.12 -8.78 2.64
C CYS A 84 2.10 -9.93 3.66
N HIS A 85 2.79 -9.76 4.79
CA HIS A 85 2.78 -10.75 5.88
C HIS A 85 1.46 -10.80 6.65
N VAL A 86 0.70 -9.71 6.74
CA VAL A 86 -0.66 -9.71 7.29
C VAL A 86 -1.59 -10.60 6.45
N ILE A 87 -1.56 -10.44 5.12
CA ILE A 87 -2.35 -11.27 4.19
C ILE A 87 -1.94 -12.74 4.32
N ASN A 88 -0.64 -13.04 4.26
CA ASN A 88 -0.15 -14.42 4.31
C ASN A 88 -0.50 -15.11 5.66
N ALA A 89 -0.41 -14.36 6.76
CA ALA A 89 -0.85 -14.86 8.07
C ALA A 89 -2.36 -15.13 8.12
N SER A 90 -3.19 -14.32 7.45
CA SER A 90 -4.65 -14.52 7.42
C SER A 90 -5.09 -15.77 6.64
N LEU A 91 -4.24 -16.24 5.71
CA LEU A 91 -4.48 -17.44 4.90
C LEU A 91 -3.87 -18.71 5.52
N THR A 92 -2.91 -18.56 6.45
CA THR A 92 -2.25 -19.69 7.10
C THR A 92 -3.12 -20.29 8.22
N LYS A 93 -3.49 -21.58 8.09
CA LYS A 93 -4.29 -22.31 9.10
C LYS A 93 -3.47 -23.17 10.06
N ASN A 94 -2.17 -23.31 9.83
CA ASN A 94 -1.31 -24.20 10.60
C ASN A 94 -0.76 -23.48 11.85
N LYS A 95 -1.15 -23.97 13.04
CA LYS A 95 -0.79 -23.40 14.34
C LYS A 95 0.72 -23.32 14.60
N LYS A 96 1.52 -24.24 14.04
CA LYS A 96 2.98 -24.30 14.22
C LYS A 96 3.72 -23.06 13.68
N TYR A 97 3.14 -22.37 12.69
CA TYR A 97 3.80 -21.25 12.02
C TYR A 97 3.31 -19.88 12.50
N ILE A 98 2.22 -19.81 13.28
CA ILE A 98 1.60 -18.55 13.73
C ILE A 98 2.60 -17.69 14.51
N ASP A 99 3.36 -18.30 15.42
CA ASP A 99 4.35 -17.58 16.24
C ASP A 99 5.44 -16.94 15.38
N ARG A 100 5.86 -17.61 14.30
CA ARG A 100 6.86 -17.08 13.36
C ARG A 100 6.33 -15.87 12.61
N TYR A 101 5.07 -15.90 12.18
CA TYR A 101 4.45 -14.77 11.50
C TYR A 101 4.37 -13.52 12.40
N LEU A 102 4.17 -13.70 13.71
CA LEU A 102 4.15 -12.57 14.65
C LEU A 102 5.51 -11.88 14.73
N VAL A 103 6.59 -12.66 14.82
CA VAL A 103 7.96 -12.14 14.85
C VAL A 103 8.30 -11.43 13.55
N ILE A 104 8.01 -12.06 12.40
CA ILE A 104 8.32 -11.46 11.09
C ILE A 104 7.52 -10.18 10.87
N LYS A 105 6.24 -10.14 11.23
CA LYS A 105 5.43 -8.90 11.15
C LYS A 105 6.06 -7.75 11.92
N ARG A 106 6.56 -8.00 13.13
CA ARG A 106 7.25 -6.97 13.94
C ARG A 106 8.54 -6.50 13.28
N LEU A 107 9.34 -7.43 12.73
CA LEU A 107 10.56 -7.10 12.01
C LEU A 107 10.29 -6.28 10.74
N CYS A 108 9.25 -6.63 9.98
CA CYS A 108 8.83 -5.84 8.81
C CYS A 108 8.39 -4.43 9.19
N LEU A 109 7.70 -4.26 10.32
CA LEU A 109 7.29 -2.93 10.79
C LEU A 109 8.48 -2.09 11.23
N ILE A 110 9.43 -2.67 11.98
CA ILE A 110 10.67 -1.99 12.38
C ILE A 110 11.50 -1.65 11.13
N GLY A 111 11.68 -2.59 10.22
CA GLY A 111 12.44 -2.38 8.98
C GLY A 111 11.81 -1.30 8.09
N GLY A 112 10.49 -1.28 7.97
CA GLY A 112 9.77 -0.23 7.26
C GLY A 112 9.96 1.15 7.90
N LEU A 113 9.88 1.25 9.22
CA LEU A 113 10.13 2.52 9.93
C LEU A 113 11.60 2.97 9.83
N MET A 114 12.55 2.04 9.87
CA MET A 114 13.97 2.36 9.66
C MET A 114 14.23 2.89 8.25
N LEU A 115 13.63 2.28 7.21
CA LEU A 115 13.70 2.79 5.84
C LEU A 115 13.06 4.17 5.73
N PHE A 116 11.93 4.38 6.42
CA PHE A 116 11.25 5.67 6.41
C PHE A 116 12.10 6.78 7.05
N GLY A 117 12.79 6.48 8.16
CA GLY A 117 13.64 7.45 8.85
C GLY A 117 14.93 7.85 8.10
N LEU A 118 15.24 7.21 6.97
CA LEU A 118 16.38 7.56 6.10
C LEU A 118 16.01 8.56 4.99
N PHE A 119 14.72 8.86 4.83
CA PHE A 119 14.19 9.78 3.82
C PHE A 119 14.11 11.20 4.37
#